data_AF-A0A8J3LEK9-F1
#
_entry.id   AF-A0A8J3LEK9-F1
#
_cell.length_a   1.000
_cell.length_b   1.000
_cell.length_c   1.000
_cell.angle_alpha   90.00
_cell.angle_beta   90.00
_cell.angle_gamma   90.00
#
_symmetry.space_group_name_H-M   'P 1'
#
loop_
_entity.id
_entity.type
_entity.pdbx_description
1 polymer ?
#
loop_
_entity_poly.entity_id
_entity_poly.type
_entity_poly.pdbx_seq_one_letter_code
_entity_poly.pdbx_strand_id
1 'polypeptide(L)' 'MRTLLRVGWSRALSGPAALVARLLGVPRPRVRWKAYDRPYFGSAVATLTHHGRAATVTIEGTADGKGLSPALRYDLTP' A
#
# COMPACT_ATOMS: atom_id res chain seq x y z
N MET A 1 14.71 17.40 -4.60
CA MET A 1 14.59 15.93 -4.43
C MET A 1 13.60 15.30 -5.43
N ARG A 2 13.76 15.53 -6.75
CA ARG A 2 12.68 15.21 -7.72
C ARG A 2 13.03 14.13 -8.76
N THR A 3 14.29 13.98 -9.13
CA THR A 3 14.66 13.07 -10.24
C THR A 3 15.08 11.68 -9.74
N LEU A 4 15.93 11.60 -8.72
CA LEU A 4 16.39 10.32 -8.15
C LEU A 4 15.25 9.47 -7.59
N LEU A 5 14.32 10.08 -6.84
CA LEU A 5 13.14 9.40 -6.32
C LEU A 5 12.23 8.89 -7.45
N ARG A 6 12.06 9.68 -8.52
CA ARG A 6 11.23 9.31 -9.68
C ARG A 6 11.83 8.17 -10.48
N VAL A 7 13.17 8.13 -10.60
CA VAL A 7 13.90 7.01 -11.22
C VAL A 7 13.83 5.76 -10.34
N GLY A 8 14.06 5.88 -9.04
CA GLY A 8 13.99 4.75 -8.09
C GLY A 8 12.60 4.10 -8.01
N TRP A 9 11.53 4.88 -8.17
CA TRP A 9 10.15 4.41 -8.23
C TRP A 9 9.64 4.16 -9.66
N SER A 10 10.50 4.23 -10.67
CA SER A 10 10.10 3.97 -12.05
C SER A 10 9.73 2.49 -12.24
N ARG A 11 8.74 2.24 -13.10
CA ARG A 11 8.31 0.88 -13.43
C ARG A 11 9.47 0.00 -13.93
N ALA A 12 10.46 0.60 -14.59
CA ALA A 12 11.65 -0.07 -15.11
C ALA A 12 12.52 -0.73 -14.03
N LEU A 13 12.65 -0.12 -12.85
CA LEU A 13 13.39 -0.70 -11.72
C LEU A 13 12.53 -1.58 -10.81
N SER A 14 11.23 -1.31 -10.72
CA SER A 14 10.32 -2.12 -9.88
C SER A 14 10.09 -3.55 -10.41
N GLY A 15 10.16 -3.75 -11.74
CA GLY A 15 9.94 -5.05 -12.38
C GLY A 15 11.00 -6.10 -11.99
N PRO A 16 12.30 -5.81 -12.15
CA PRO A 16 13.38 -6.71 -11.73
C PRO A 16 13.34 -7.04 -10.24
N ALA A 17 13.09 -6.06 -9.38
CA ALA A 17 12.97 -6.28 -7.94
C ALA A 17 11.79 -7.21 -7.58
N ALA A 18 10.63 -7.03 -8.25
CA ALA A 18 9.48 -7.92 -8.08
C ALA A 18 9.74 -9.35 -8.58
N LEU A 19 10.56 -9.53 -9.61
CA LEU A 19 10.99 -10.84 -10.09
C LEU A 19 11.87 -11.54 -9.05
N VAL A 20 12.87 -10.84 -8.49
CA VAL A 20 13.72 -11.37 -7.41
C VAL A 20 12.88 -11.75 -6.19
N ALA A 21 11.93 -10.90 -5.78
CA ALA A 21 11.03 -11.21 -4.69
C ALA A 21 10.21 -12.48 -4.95
N ARG A 22 9.71 -12.68 -6.18
CA ARG A 22 9.01 -13.92 -6.58
C ARG A 22 9.93 -15.14 -6.53
N LEU A 23 11.18 -15.02 -6.98
CA LEU A 23 12.15 -16.11 -6.96
C LEU A 23 12.53 -16.51 -5.52
N LEU A 24 12.56 -15.54 -4.61
CA LEU A 24 12.80 -15.77 -3.19
C LEU A 24 11.54 -16.23 -2.42
N GLY A 25 10.43 -16.49 -3.11
CA GLY A 25 9.19 -16.98 -2.50
C GLY A 25 8.45 -15.93 -1.66
N VAL A 26 8.76 -14.64 -1.83
CA VAL A 26 8.07 -13.56 -1.10
C VAL A 26 6.60 -13.54 -1.51
N PRO A 27 5.65 -13.66 -0.56
CA PRO A 27 4.23 -13.59 -0.86
C PRO A 27 3.86 -12.27 -1.54
N ARG A 28 2.88 -12.32 -2.46
CA ARG A 28 2.40 -11.10 -3.10
C ARG A 28 1.81 -10.16 -2.04
N PRO A 29 2.19 -8.87 -2.03
CA PRO A 29 1.65 -7.92 -1.08
C PRO A 29 0.16 -7.74 -1.33
N ARG A 30 -0.63 -7.80 -0.24
CA ARG A 30 -2.08 -7.60 -0.28
C ARG A 30 -2.46 -6.14 -0.54
N VAL A 31 -1.54 -5.21 -0.23
CA VAL A 31 -1.68 -3.78 -0.47
C VAL A 31 -0.81 -3.37 -1.64
N ARG A 32 -1.42 -2.76 -2.67
CA ARG A 32 -0.68 -2.19 -3.79
C ARG A 32 -0.59 -0.69 -3.62
N TRP A 33 0.64 -0.21 -3.51
CA TRP A 33 0.93 1.21 -3.46
C TRP A 33 1.15 1.73 -4.87
N LYS A 34 0.50 2.83 -5.22
CA LYS A 34 0.76 3.57 -6.46
C LYS A 34 1.34 4.91 -6.07
N ALA A 35 2.55 5.21 -6.56
CA ALA A 35 3.04 6.59 -6.50
C ALA A 35 2.16 7.46 -7.39
N TYR A 36 1.58 8.48 -6.79
CA TYR A 36 1.01 9.61 -7.50
C TYR A 36 2.04 10.73 -7.50
N ASP A 37 2.19 11.41 -8.64
CA ASP A 37 3.20 12.46 -8.83
C ASP A 37 2.93 13.63 -7.85
N ARG A 38 3.61 13.62 -6.69
CA ARG A 38 3.94 14.72 -5.76
C ARG A 38 4.33 14.10 -4.39
N PRO A 39 5.20 14.74 -3.58
CA PRO A 39 5.44 14.27 -2.21
C PRO A 39 4.17 14.48 -1.38
N TYR A 40 3.41 13.40 -1.18
CA TYR A 40 2.28 13.40 -0.26
C TYR A 40 2.78 13.04 1.13
N PHE A 41 2.81 14.01 2.03
CA PHE A 41 2.72 13.74 3.46
C PHE A 41 1.24 13.50 3.79
N GLY A 42 0.71 12.35 3.37
CA GLY A 42 -0.66 11.94 3.68
C GLY A 42 -0.69 11.16 4.99
N SER A 43 -1.65 11.47 5.85
CA SER A 43 -1.92 10.66 7.03
C SER A 43 -2.70 9.42 6.61
N ALA A 44 -2.35 8.27 7.19
CA ALA A 44 -3.10 7.03 7.04
C ALA A 44 -3.46 6.49 8.43
N VAL A 45 -4.68 5.98 8.56
CA VAL A 45 -5.16 5.31 9.77
C VAL A 45 -5.48 3.86 9.41
N ALA A 46 -5.01 2.93 10.24
CA ALA A 46 -5.36 1.52 10.13
C ALA A 46 -6.28 1.16 11.30
N THR A 47 -7.48 0.69 10.98
CA THR A 47 -8.49 0.27 11.95
C THR A 47 -8.64 -1.25 11.87
N LEU A 48 -8.34 -1.93 12.97
CA LEU A 48 -8.60 -3.36 13.15
C LEU A 48 -9.92 -3.53 13.89
N THR A 49 -10.91 -4.13 13.23
CA THR A 49 -12.18 -4.52 13.85
C THR A 49 -12.16 -6.00 14.12
N HIS A 50 -12.46 -6.39 15.36
CA HIS A 50 -12.50 -7.77 15.79
C HIS A 50 -13.87 -8.10 16.36
N HIS A 51 -14.48 -9.20 15.90
CA HIS A 51 -15.75 -9.71 16.41
C HIS A 51 -15.66 -11.23 16.61
N GLY A 52 -15.54 -11.66 17.87
CA GLY A 52 -15.39 -13.07 18.21
C GLY A 52 -14.09 -13.67 17.67
N ARG A 53 -14.17 -14.48 16.61
CA ARG A 53 -13.00 -15.04 15.88
C ARG A 53 -12.79 -14.42 14.51
N ALA A 54 -13.63 -13.46 14.12
CA ALA A 54 -13.53 -12.76 12.85
C ALA A 54 -12.74 -11.47 13.05
N ALA A 55 -11.83 -11.17 12.11
CA ALA A 55 -11.04 -9.96 12.13
C ALA A 55 -11.01 -9.30 10.74
N THR A 56 -11.28 -8.01 10.68
CA THR A 56 -11.20 -7.21 9.45
C THR A 56 -10.29 -6.02 9.70
N VAL A 57 -9.39 -5.74 8.77
CA VAL A 57 -8.60 -4.51 8.78
C VAL A 57 -9.11 -3.57 7.69
N THR A 58 -9.28 -2.30 8.03
CA THR A 58 -9.54 -1.22 7.08
C THR A 58 -8.40 -0.21 7.19
N ILE A 59 -7.77 0.13 6.07
CA ILE A 59 -6.78 1.19 5.98
C ILE A 59 -7.40 2.34 5.22
N GLU A 60 -7.39 3.52 5.82
CA GLU A 60 -7.92 4.74 5.26
C GLU A 60 -6.80 5.77 5.10
N GLY A 61 -6.84 6.54 4.02
CA GLY A 61 -5.85 7.58 3.75
C GLY A 61 -6.50 8.87 3.29
N THR A 62 -5.78 9.97 3.44
CA THR A 62 -6.23 11.33 3.07
C THR A 62 -6.05 11.64 1.58
N ALA A 63 -6.28 10.67 0.69
CA ALA A 63 -5.87 10.71 -0.71
C ALA A 63 -6.44 11.90 -1.52
N ASP A 64 -7.57 12.46 -1.11
CA ASP A 64 -8.30 13.52 -1.79
C ASP A 64 -8.32 14.87 -1.03
N GLY A 65 -7.69 14.94 0.14
CA GLY A 65 -7.68 16.14 0.98
C GLY A 65 -9.04 16.53 1.56
N LYS A 66 -10.08 15.68 1.41
CA LYS A 66 -11.44 15.93 1.91
C LYS A 66 -11.77 15.16 3.18
N GLY A 67 -10.93 14.20 3.57
CA GLY A 67 -11.11 13.38 4.76
C GLY A 67 -10.35 12.07 4.65
N LEU A 68 -10.68 11.11 5.51
CA LEU A 68 -10.22 9.72 5.38
C LEU A 68 -11.08 9.02 4.32
N SER A 69 -10.43 8.32 3.41
CA SER A 69 -11.06 7.50 2.38
C SER A 69 -10.51 6.07 2.42
N PRO A 70 -11.35 5.02 2.29
CA PRO A 70 -10.88 3.63 2.32
C PRO A 70 -9.89 3.35 1.19
N ALA A 71 -8.67 3.00 1.55
CA ALA A 71 -7.62 2.58 0.63
C ALA A 71 -7.55 1.05 0.52
N LEU A 72 -7.87 0.34 1.60
CA LEU A 72 -7.89 -1.12 1.66
C LEU A 72 -8.92 -1.58 2.70
N ARG A 73 -9.65 -2.65 2.40
CA ARG A 73 -10.35 -3.44 3.39
C ARG A 73 -10.05 -4.92 3.17
N TYR A 74 -9.81 -5.66 4.24
CA TYR A 74 -9.44 -7.07 4.14
C TYR A 74 -9.85 -7.87 5.38
N ASP A 75 -10.44 -9.03 5.15
CA ASP A 75 -10.77 -10.00 6.20
C ASP A 75 -9.56 -10.87 6.50
N LEU A 76 -8.99 -10.71 7.69
CA LEU A 76 -7.78 -11.40 8.13
C LEU A 76 -8.03 -12.87 8.48
N THR A 77 -9.30 -13.24 8.63
CA THR A 77 -9.77 -14.58 8.96
C THR A 77 -10.68 -15.09 7.84
N PRO A 78 -10.56 -16.38 7.46
CA PRO A 78 -11.38 -17.00 6.41
C PRO A 78 -12.85 -17.10 6.79
#